data_AF-A0A9E0Q3K1-F1
#
_entry.id   AF-A0A9E0Q3K1-F1
#
_cell.length_a   1.000
_cell.length_b   1.000
_cell.length_c   1.000
_cell.angle_alpha   90.00
_cell.angle_beta   90.00
_cell.angle_gamma   90.00
#
_symmetry.space_group_name_H-M   'P 1'
#
loop_
_entity.id
_entity.type
_entity.pdbx_description
1 polymer ?
#
loop_
_entity_poly.entity_id
_entity_poly.type
_entity_poly.pdbx_seq_one_letter_code
_entity_poly.pdbx_strand_id
1 'polypeptide(L)'
;MRRGTVRVNERGLRIGESHPNARLTDREVEQLIADRGPEDAPLMTLSALARKYGMSKSGVKGILDGRRRGQVGPTVDKPPARRPRLPKVRVKLSISLHHRAKLHRLGGSAWLARKLDES
;
A
#
# COMPACT_ATOMS: atom_id res chain seq x y z
N MET A 1 -2.07 14.60 -5.15
CA MET A 1 -1.66 13.20 -4.86
C MET A 1 -0.19 13.23 -4.47
N ARG A 2 0.19 12.84 -3.23
CA ARG A 2 1.60 12.80 -2.83
C ARG A 2 2.30 11.66 -3.58
N ARG A 3 3.26 11.98 -4.45
CA ARG A 3 4.22 11.00 -4.99
C ARG A 3 5.08 10.60 -3.80
N GLY A 4 4.84 9.40 -3.27
CA GLY A 4 5.65 8.85 -2.19
C GLY A 4 6.77 8.03 -2.81
N THR A 5 7.99 8.44 -2.57
CA THR A 5 9.20 7.72 -2.93
C THR A 5 9.25 6.40 -2.16
N VAL A 6 9.43 5.26 -2.84
CA VAL A 6 9.50 3.95 -2.20
C VAL A 6 10.84 3.30 -2.53
N ARG A 7 11.59 2.90 -1.51
CA ARG A 7 12.82 2.12 -1.70
C ARG A 7 12.43 0.71 -2.14
N VAL A 8 13.13 0.15 -3.12
CA VAL A 8 12.94 -1.25 -3.54
C VAL A 8 14.28 -2.00 -3.42
N ASN A 9 14.28 -3.29 -3.11
CA ASN A 9 15.48 -4.12 -3.16
C ASN A 9 15.81 -4.54 -4.59
N GLU A 10 16.92 -5.28 -4.78
CA GLU A 10 17.38 -5.77 -6.09
C GLU A 10 16.37 -6.69 -6.78
N ARG A 11 15.48 -7.31 -6.01
CA ARG A 11 14.39 -8.16 -6.51
C ARG A 11 13.12 -7.38 -6.86
N GLY A 12 13.17 -6.05 -6.83
CA GLY A 12 12.04 -5.16 -7.08
C GLY A 12 10.98 -5.15 -5.98
N LEU A 13 11.26 -5.73 -4.81
CA LEU A 13 10.35 -5.73 -3.67
C LEU A 13 10.52 -4.44 -2.89
N ARG A 14 9.40 -3.83 -2.48
CA ARG A 14 9.40 -2.58 -1.71
C ARG A 14 9.97 -2.83 -0.31
N ILE A 15 10.92 -2.00 0.10
CA ILE A 15 11.68 -2.08 1.36
C ILE A 15 11.66 -0.73 2.09
N GLY A 16 12.13 -0.71 3.34
CA GLY A 16 12.31 0.51 4.13
C GLY A 16 11.04 1.03 4.83
N GLU A 17 11.21 2.08 5.63
CA GLU A 17 10.15 2.76 6.42
C GLU A 17 9.01 3.30 5.54
N SER A 18 9.30 3.64 4.29
CA SER A 18 8.33 4.17 3.32
C SER A 18 7.28 3.14 2.84
N HIS A 19 7.39 1.88 3.27
CA HIS A 19 6.41 0.84 2.93
C HIS A 19 5.10 1.02 3.74
N PRO A 20 3.90 0.97 3.14
CA PRO A 20 2.64 1.20 3.86
C PRO A 20 2.35 0.16 4.97
N ASN A 21 2.94 -1.03 4.87
CA ASN A 21 2.84 -2.09 5.88
C ASN A 21 4.12 -2.22 6.74
N ALA A 22 4.97 -1.19 6.77
CA ALA A 22 6.12 -1.11 7.64
C ALA A 22 5.67 -1.19 9.11
N ARG A 23 6.15 -2.20 9.85
CA ARG A 23 5.92 -2.31 11.31
C ARG A 23 7.10 -1.83 12.15
N LEU A 24 8.29 -1.84 11.55
CA LEU A 24 9.52 -1.37 12.17
C LEU A 24 10.02 -0.15 11.40
N THR A 25 10.82 0.68 12.03
CA THR A 25 11.64 1.73 11.43
C THR A 25 12.89 1.11 10.80
N ASP A 26 13.64 1.88 10.00
CA ASP A 26 14.89 1.39 9.41
C ASP A 26 15.95 1.12 10.51
N ARG A 27 15.98 1.95 11.55
CA ARG A 27 16.87 1.78 12.72
C ARG A 27 16.56 0.50 13.52
N GLU A 28 15.29 0.18 13.71
CA GLU A 28 14.88 -1.06 14.40
C GLU A 28 15.23 -2.31 13.59
N VAL A 29 15.30 -2.21 12.26
CA VAL A 29 15.74 -3.33 11.41
C VAL A 29 17.24 -3.57 11.57
N GLU A 30 18.06 -2.51 11.61
CA GLU A 30 19.49 -2.63 11.89
C GLU A 30 19.73 -3.24 13.26
N GLN A 31 18.97 -2.82 14.28
CA GLN A 31 19.04 -3.40 15.63
C GLN A 31 18.60 -4.87 15.66
N LEU A 32 17.56 -5.23 14.91
CA LEU A 32 17.12 -6.63 14.80
C LEU A 32 18.19 -7.52 14.17
N ILE A 33 18.89 -7.02 13.15
CA ILE A 33 20.01 -7.73 12.51
C ILE A 33 21.17 -7.86 13.49
N ALA A 34 21.51 -6.80 14.21
CA ALA A 34 22.56 -6.83 15.24
C ALA A 34 22.21 -7.80 16.39
N ASP A 35 20.97 -7.80 16.86
CA ASP A 35 20.47 -8.69 17.93
C ASP A 35 20.50 -10.17 17.51
N ARG A 36 20.29 -10.47 16.22
CA ARG A 36 20.40 -11.84 15.70
C ARG A 36 21.84 -12.34 15.80
N GLY A 37 22.83 -11.47 15.58
CA GLY A 37 24.24 -11.85 15.47
C GLY A 37 24.57 -12.53 14.14
N PRO A 38 25.82 -13.02 13.97
CA PRO A 38 26.25 -13.70 12.75
C PRO A 38 25.42 -14.97 12.49
N GLU A 39 25.20 -15.28 11.21
CA GLU A 39 24.41 -16.45 10.78
C GLU A 39 24.98 -17.77 11.32
N ASP A 40 26.31 -17.87 11.43
CA ASP A 40 27.03 -19.07 11.88
C ASP A 40 26.90 -19.31 13.39
N ALA A 41 26.64 -18.26 14.18
CA ALA A 41 26.51 -18.35 15.63
C ALA A 41 25.52 -17.29 16.16
N PRO A 42 24.21 -17.53 15.99
CA PRO A 42 23.22 -16.53 16.32
C PRO A 42 23.01 -16.38 17.83
N LEU A 43 23.01 -15.13 18.28
CA LEU A 43 22.80 -14.75 19.68
C LEU A 43 21.33 -14.92 20.11
N MET A 44 20.40 -14.69 19.19
CA MET A 44 18.96 -14.81 19.46
C MET A 44 18.26 -15.67 18.41
N THR A 45 17.39 -16.56 18.87
CA THR A 45 16.52 -17.33 17.98
C THR A 45 15.46 -16.45 17.33
N LEU A 46 14.96 -16.85 16.16
CA LEU A 46 13.86 -16.15 15.48
C LEU A 46 12.62 -15.97 16.37
N SER A 47 12.36 -16.93 17.27
CA SER A 47 11.25 -16.88 18.23
C SER A 47 11.48 -15.85 19.34
N ALA A 48 12.73 -15.61 19.74
CA ALA A 48 13.08 -14.59 20.72
C ALA A 48 12.99 -13.19 20.09
N LEU A 49 13.50 -13.02 18.86
CA LEU A 49 13.38 -11.77 18.10
C LEU A 49 11.92 -11.42 17.81
N ALA A 50 11.11 -12.40 17.39
CA ALA A 50 9.68 -12.21 17.17
C ALA A 50 8.94 -11.65 18.39
N ARG A 51 9.29 -12.16 19.59
CA ARG A 51 8.74 -11.67 20.86
C ARG A 51 9.24 -10.28 21.21
N LYS A 52 10.54 -10.00 21.04
CA LYS A 52 11.17 -8.70 21.32
C LYS A 52 10.59 -7.58 20.46
N TYR A 53 10.33 -7.85 19.17
CA TYR A 53 9.87 -6.87 18.19
C TYR A 53 8.37 -6.95 17.86
N GLY A 54 7.60 -7.76 18.61
CA GLY A 54 6.14 -7.85 18.44
C GLY A 54 5.69 -8.28 17.04
N MET A 55 6.45 -9.18 16.40
CA MET A 55 6.22 -9.58 15.01
C MET A 55 6.19 -11.09 14.81
N SER A 56 5.67 -11.56 13.67
CA SER A 56 5.65 -13.00 13.37
C SER A 56 7.08 -13.52 13.07
N LYS A 57 7.36 -14.78 13.42
CA LYS A 57 8.64 -15.43 13.10
C LYS A 57 8.96 -15.40 11.59
N SER A 58 7.93 -15.56 10.75
CA SER A 58 8.05 -15.44 9.29
C SER A 58 8.38 -14.02 8.82
N GLY A 59 7.91 -13.01 9.56
CA GLY A 59 8.28 -11.63 9.35
C GLY A 59 9.76 -11.37 9.67
N VAL A 60 10.23 -11.86 10.83
CA VAL A 60 11.66 -11.76 11.23
C VAL A 60 12.55 -12.42 10.18
N LYS A 61 12.22 -13.66 9.80
CA LYS A 61 12.96 -14.39 8.76
C LYS A 61 12.97 -13.65 7.42
N GLY A 62 11.84 -13.06 7.01
CA GLY A 62 11.77 -12.29 5.78
C GLY A 62 12.63 -11.02 5.78
N ILE A 63 12.91 -10.45 6.96
CA ILE A 63 13.87 -9.35 7.13
C ILE A 63 15.30 -9.93 6.98
N LEU A 64 15.66 -10.93 7.78
CA LEU A 64 17.00 -11.53 7.75
C LEU A 64 17.38 -12.09 6.37
N ASP A 65 16.45 -12.74 5.66
CA ASP A 65 16.67 -13.27 4.31
C ASP A 65 16.81 -12.16 3.21
N GLY A 66 16.74 -10.87 3.57
CA GLY A 66 16.77 -9.75 2.63
C GLY A 66 15.55 -9.65 1.70
N ARG A 67 14.57 -10.56 1.87
CA ARG A 67 13.35 -10.65 1.05
C ARG A 67 12.41 -9.47 1.28
N ARG A 68 12.44 -8.83 2.45
CA ARG A 68 11.54 -7.74 2.83
C ARG A 68 12.24 -6.48 3.34
N ARG A 69 13.35 -6.58 4.08
CA ARG A 69 14.21 -5.46 4.51
C ARG A 69 15.59 -5.98 4.93
N GLY A 70 16.67 -5.36 4.46
CA GLY A 70 18.05 -5.80 4.74
C GLY A 70 19.03 -5.47 3.61
N GLN A 71 18.52 -5.14 2.41
CA GLN A 71 19.31 -4.59 1.30
C GLN A 71 19.04 -3.10 1.14
N VAL A 72 20.07 -2.29 0.90
CA VAL A 72 19.94 -0.90 0.44
C VAL A 72 19.77 -0.95 -1.07
N GLY A 73 18.53 -1.07 -1.55
CA GLY A 73 18.26 -1.05 -2.98
C GLY A 73 17.84 0.33 -3.51
N PRO A 74 17.79 0.49 -4.85
CA PRO A 74 17.55 1.76 -5.49
C PRO A 74 16.16 2.31 -5.18
N THR A 75 16.05 3.63 -5.21
CA THR A 75 14.81 4.35 -4.98
C THR A 75 14.00 4.41 -6.28
N VAL A 76 12.74 3.97 -6.26
CA VAL A 76 11.87 3.94 -7.46
C VAL A 76 10.60 4.77 -7.22
N ASP A 77 10.16 5.45 -8.27
CA ASP A 77 8.89 6.19 -8.28
C ASP A 77 7.70 5.25 -8.16
N LYS A 78 6.83 5.53 -7.18
CA LYS A 78 5.61 4.76 -6.96
C LYS A 78 4.63 4.94 -8.13
N PRO A 79 4.10 3.85 -8.73
CA PRO A 79 3.01 3.98 -9.70
C PRO A 79 1.78 4.59 -9.01
N PRO A 80 1.03 5.47 -9.69
CA PRO A 80 -0.10 6.17 -9.08
C PRO A 80 -1.10 5.15 -8.50
N ALA A 81 -1.60 5.42 -7.29
CA ALA A 81 -2.60 4.58 -6.66
C ALA A 81 -3.82 4.45 -7.57
N ARG A 82 -4.27 3.22 -7.86
CA ARG A 82 -5.50 2.96 -8.61
C ARG A 82 -6.67 3.54 -7.80
N ARG A 83 -7.43 4.49 -8.38
CA ARG A 83 -8.63 5.03 -7.76
C ARG A 83 -9.65 3.89 -7.54
N PRO A 84 -10.33 3.81 -6.38
CA PRO A 84 -11.36 2.81 -6.17
C PRO A 84 -12.49 3.00 -7.19
N ARG A 85 -12.93 1.92 -7.83
CA ARG A 85 -14.11 1.95 -8.72
C ARG A 85 -15.35 2.03 -7.83
N LEU A 86 -16.01 3.17 -7.80
CA LEU A 86 -17.28 3.31 -7.09
C LEU A 86 -18.36 2.45 -7.79
N PRO A 87 -19.18 1.69 -7.04
CA PRO A 87 -20.26 0.91 -7.63
C PRO A 87 -21.28 1.84 -8.29
N LYS A 88 -21.67 1.54 -9.53
CA LYS A 88 -22.71 2.27 -10.26
C LYS A 88 -24.01 1.49 -10.20
N VAL A 89 -25.10 2.15 -9.82
CA VAL A 89 -26.44 1.55 -9.72
C VAL A 89 -27.40 2.22 -10.71
N ARG A 90 -28.42 1.48 -11.16
CA ARG A 90 -29.48 2.03 -12.02
C ARG A 90 -30.57 2.63 -11.15
N VAL A 91 -30.85 3.91 -11.33
CA VAL A 91 -31.96 4.60 -10.66
C VAL A 91 -33.22 4.48 -11.53
N LYS A 92 -34.36 4.13 -10.92
CA LYS A 92 -35.68 4.19 -11.55
C LYS A 92 -36.35 5.50 -11.16
N LEU A 93 -36.64 6.37 -12.12
CA LEU A 93 -37.28 7.67 -11.90
C LEU A 93 -38.51 7.79 -12.79
N SER A 94 -39.57 8.39 -12.26
CA SER A 94 -40.72 8.83 -13.05
C SER A 94 -40.53 10.30 -13.40
N ILE A 95 -40.27 10.59 -14.67
CA ILE A 95 -40.06 11.94 -15.19
C ILE A 95 -40.83 12.11 -16.50
N SER A 96 -41.16 13.35 -16.85
CA SER A 96 -41.79 13.65 -18.13
C SER A 96 -40.88 13.23 -19.30
N LEU A 97 -41.49 12.86 -20.43
CA LEU A 97 -40.75 12.48 -21.64
C LEU A 97 -39.79 13.59 -22.10
N HIS A 98 -40.23 14.85 -22.01
CA HIS A 98 -39.41 16.02 -22.32
C HIS A 98 -38.15 16.09 -21.45
N HIS A 99 -38.30 15.91 -20.13
CA HIS A 99 -37.17 15.90 -19.20
C HIS A 99 -36.23 14.71 -19.44
N ARG A 100 -36.78 13.53 -19.75
CA ARG A 100 -35.98 12.36 -20.13
C ARG A 100 -35.14 12.65 -21.39
N ALA A 101 -35.76 13.18 -22.45
CA ALA A 101 -35.06 13.51 -23.68
C ALA A 101 -34.00 14.61 -23.47
N LYS A 102 -34.28 15.60 -22.61
CA LYS A 102 -33.32 16.62 -22.20
C LYS A 102 -32.14 16.01 -21.43
N LEU A 103 -32.40 15.12 -20.47
CA LEU A 103 -31.37 14.42 -19.70
C LEU A 103 -30.44 13.61 -20.61
N HIS A 104 -30.99 12.86 -21.58
CA HIS A 104 -30.18 12.12 -22.54
C HIS A 104 -29.27 13.03 -23.38
N ARG A 105 -29.79 14.16 -23.87
CA ARG A 105 -29.01 15.15 -24.64
C ARG A 105 -27.88 15.79 -23.83
N LEU A 106 -28.10 15.98 -22.54
CA LEU A 106 -27.12 16.62 -21.65
C LEU A 106 -26.00 15.67 -21.19
N GLY A 107 -26.04 14.39 -21.53
CA GLY A 107 -25.04 13.39 -21.14
C GLY A 107 -25.51 12.39 -20.07
N GLY A 108 -26.81 12.33 -19.80
CA GLY A 108 -27.43 11.29 -18.99
C GLY A 108 -26.91 11.25 -17.55
N SER A 109 -26.36 10.11 -17.15
CA SER A 109 -25.82 9.91 -15.81
C SER A 109 -24.61 10.77 -15.49
N ALA A 110 -23.81 11.17 -16.50
CA ALA A 110 -22.65 12.03 -16.28
C ALA A 110 -23.05 13.46 -15.90
N TRP A 111 -24.10 13.98 -16.54
CA TRP A 111 -24.67 15.28 -16.21
C TRP A 111 -25.32 15.27 -14.83
N LEU A 112 -26.07 14.22 -14.51
CA LEU A 112 -26.69 14.05 -13.20
C LEU A 112 -25.64 14.00 -12.09
N ALA A 113 -24.55 13.25 -12.27
CA ALA A 113 -23.46 13.17 -11.31
C ALA A 113 -22.85 14.55 -11.03
N ARG A 114 -22.52 15.31 -12.08
CA ARG A 114 -22.01 16.68 -11.94
C ARG A 114 -22.95 17.58 -11.14
N LYS A 115 -24.26 17.50 -11.40
CA LYS A 115 -25.25 18.33 -10.70
C LYS A 115 -25.44 17.92 -9.24
N LEU A 116 -25.34 16.63 -8.93
CA LEU A 116 -25.36 16.13 -7.56
C LEU A 116 -24.09 16.47 -6.78
N ASP A 117 -22.93 16.50 -7.44
CA ASP A 117 -21.66 16.93 -6.83
C ASP A 117 -21.61 18.46 -6.58
N GLU A 118 -22.39 19.24 -7.34
CA GLU A 118 -22.52 20.70 -7.20
C GLU A 118 -23.57 21.13 -6.15
N SER A 119 -24.45 20.22 -5.69
CA SER A 119 -25.56 20.49 -4.75
C SER A 119 -25.20 20.12 -3.31
#